data_AF-A0A838H9N6-F1
#
_entry.id   AF-A0A838H9N6-F1
#
_cell.length_a   1.000
_cell.length_b   1.000
_cell.length_c   1.000
_cell.angle_alpha   90.00
_cell.angle_beta   90.00
_cell.angle_gamma   90.00
#
_symmetry.space_group_name_H-M   'P 1'
#
loop_
_entity.id
_entity.type
_entity.pdbx_description
1 polymer ?
#
loop_
_entity_poly.entity_id
_entity_poly.type
_entity_poly.pdbx_seq_one_letter_code
_entity_poly.pdbx_strand_id
1 'polypeptide(L)'
;MTLEGLTVTSPLRTGMDLGCGLHRRDALATLDWFLRLGYFNRVALSNELRRFARRRGVIQLRELAAIADGRAESPGESWTRLGLVDDGLPPPPSVSGHVAGAAAVPA
;
A
#
# COMPACT_ATOMS: atom_id res chain seq x y z
N MET A 1 -16.97 -5.26 11.93
CA MET A 1 -16.89 -3.89 12.48
C MET A 1 -18.24 -3.24 12.22
N THR A 2 -18.67 -2.28 13.04
CA THR A 2 -19.91 -1.54 12.82
C THR A 2 -19.64 -0.03 12.81
N LEU A 3 -20.32 0.71 11.95
CA LEU A 3 -20.33 2.17 11.87
C LEU A 3 -21.78 2.62 11.78
N GLU A 4 -22.22 3.48 12.71
CA GLU A 4 -23.61 3.98 12.76
C GLU A 4 -24.68 2.86 12.69
N GLY A 5 -24.39 1.71 13.32
CA GLY A 5 -25.28 0.55 13.32
C GLY A 5 -25.19 -0.34 12.06
N LEU A 6 -24.43 0.05 11.03
CA LEU A 6 -24.22 -0.75 9.83
C LEU A 6 -22.97 -1.62 9.94
N THR A 7 -23.07 -2.88 9.47
CA THR A 7 -21.91 -3.78 9.42
C THR A 7 -20.98 -3.38 8.27
N VAL A 8 -19.73 -3.12 8.59
CA VAL A 8 -18.67 -2.76 7.63
C VAL A 8 -17.45 -3.66 7.77
N THR A 9 -16.60 -3.66 6.74
CA THR A 9 -15.31 -4.35 6.73
C THR A 9 -14.34 -3.69 7.71
N SER A 10 -13.40 -4.48 8.24
CA SER A 10 -12.27 -3.93 9.00
C SER A 10 -11.28 -3.24 8.05
N PRO A 11 -10.42 -2.32 8.53
CA PRO A 11 -9.40 -1.70 7.70
C PRO A 11 -8.47 -2.71 7.00
N LEU A 12 -8.05 -3.78 7.70
CA LEU A 12 -7.27 -4.86 7.11
C LEU A 12 -8.03 -5.56 5.99
N ARG A 13 -9.32 -5.87 6.19
CA ARG A 13 -10.16 -6.49 5.18
C ARG A 13 -10.30 -5.57 3.95
N THR A 14 -10.61 -4.30 4.17
CA THR A 14 -10.73 -3.28 3.12
C THR A 14 -9.44 -3.15 2.32
N GLY A 15 -8.29 -3.00 2.99
CA GLY A 15 -6.99 -2.88 2.32
C GLY A 15 -6.66 -4.10 1.46
N MET A 16 -6.94 -5.32 1.95
CA MET A 16 -6.71 -6.55 1.18
C MET A 16 -7.69 -6.75 0.02
N ASP A 17 -8.96 -6.36 0.18
CA ASP A 17 -9.94 -6.38 -0.90
C ASP A 17 -9.51 -5.39 -2.02
N LEU A 18 -9.05 -4.19 -1.66
CA LEU A 18 -8.48 -3.22 -2.61
C LEU A 18 -7.20 -3.73 -3.26
N GLY A 19 -6.32 -4.38 -2.50
CA GLY A 19 -5.11 -5.02 -3.02
C GLY A 19 -5.39 -6.12 -4.06
N CYS A 20 -6.55 -6.77 -3.99
CA CYS A 20 -7.00 -7.75 -5.00
C CYS A 20 -7.70 -7.09 -6.20
N GLY A 21 -8.43 -6.00 -5.99
CA GLY A 21 -9.37 -5.44 -6.96
C GLY A 21 -8.83 -4.27 -7.80
N LEU A 22 -7.90 -3.49 -7.26
CA LEU A 22 -7.33 -2.33 -7.96
C LEU A 22 -6.25 -2.75 -8.97
N HIS A 23 -5.96 -1.85 -9.91
CA HIS A 23 -4.75 -1.96 -10.74
C HIS A 23 -3.51 -1.99 -9.85
N ARG A 24 -2.52 -2.80 -10.23
CA ARG A 24 -1.32 -3.12 -9.43
C ARG A 24 -0.65 -1.91 -8.74
N ARG A 25 -0.52 -0.79 -9.47
CA ARG A 25 0.05 0.48 -8.96
C ARG A 25 -0.78 1.09 -7.83
N ASP A 26 -2.09 1.21 -8.03
CA ASP A 26 -3.01 1.78 -7.05
C ASP A 26 -3.24 0.84 -5.88
N ALA A 27 -3.23 -0.47 -6.13
CA ALA A 27 -3.27 -1.50 -5.10
C ALA A 27 -2.08 -1.35 -4.14
N LEU A 28 -0.85 -1.20 -4.65
CA LEU A 28 0.33 -0.99 -3.81
C LEU A 28 0.25 0.31 -3.03
N ALA A 29 -0.03 1.43 -3.71
CA ALA A 29 -0.13 2.74 -3.07
C ALA A 29 -1.20 2.76 -1.95
N THR A 30 -2.30 2.03 -2.15
CA THR A 30 -3.33 1.85 -1.12
C THR A 30 -2.79 1.06 0.06
N LEU A 31 -2.13 -0.08 -0.15
CA LEU A 31 -1.56 -0.88 0.94
C LEU A 31 -0.53 -0.08 1.75
N ASP A 32 0.34 0.67 1.06
CA ASP A 32 1.33 1.56 1.68
C ASP A 32 0.65 2.63 2.54
N TRP A 33 -0.42 3.25 2.03
CA TRP A 33 -1.19 4.24 2.78
C TRP A 33 -1.81 3.67 4.06
N PHE A 34 -2.41 2.47 4.00
CA PHE A 34 -2.95 1.82 5.18
C PHE A 34 -1.87 1.46 6.21
N LEU A 35 -0.69 1.02 5.75
CA LEU A 35 0.48 0.76 6.61
C LEU A 35 1.00 2.05 7.25
N ARG A 36 1.10 3.14 6.47
CA ARG A 36 1.52 4.46 6.94
C ARG A 36 0.62 5.00 8.05
N LEU A 37 -0.70 4.89 7.85
CA LEU A 37 -1.68 5.33 8.84
C LEU A 37 -1.81 4.39 10.04
N GLY A 38 -1.08 3.26 10.04
CA GLY A 38 -1.09 2.30 11.15
C GLY A 38 -2.39 1.52 11.29
N TYR A 39 -3.25 1.48 10.26
CA TYR A 39 -4.48 0.70 10.29
C TYR A 39 -4.23 -0.80 10.41
N PHE A 40 -3.08 -1.26 9.91
CA PHE A 40 -2.51 -2.56 10.18
C PHE A 40 -0.99 -2.50 9.94
N ASN A 41 -0.29 -3.57 10.32
CA ASN A 41 1.14 -3.71 10.05
C ASN A 41 1.41 -4.86 9.06
N ARG A 42 2.65 -4.95 8.54
CA ARG A 42 3.07 -5.99 7.58
C ARG A 42 2.84 -7.41 8.13
N VAL A 43 2.98 -7.63 9.44
CA VAL A 43 2.77 -8.96 10.06
C VAL A 43 1.29 -9.36 9.99
N ALA A 44 0.38 -8.45 10.34
CA ALA A 44 -1.06 -8.67 10.23
C ALA A 44 -1.48 -8.93 8.78
N LEU A 45 -0.94 -8.15 7.82
CA LEU A 45 -1.16 -8.36 6.39
C LEU A 45 -0.73 -9.77 5.97
N SER A 46 0.51 -10.18 6.27
CA SER A 46 1.05 -11.49 5.90
C SER A 46 0.26 -12.65 6.52
N ASN A 47 -0.14 -12.53 7.78
CA ASN A 47 -0.89 -13.58 8.48
C ASN A 47 -2.28 -13.80 7.87
N GLU A 48 -2.91 -12.74 7.38
CA GLU A 48 -4.28 -12.78 6.87
C GLU A 48 -4.35 -13.28 5.40
N LEU A 49 -3.22 -13.31 4.67
CA LEU A 49 -3.18 -13.70 3.24
C LEU A 49 -3.77 -15.08 2.97
N ARG A 50 -3.67 -16.01 3.93
CA ARG A 50 -4.24 -17.36 3.78
C ARG A 50 -5.77 -17.34 3.69
N ARG A 51 -6.44 -16.39 4.35
CA ARG A 51 -7.91 -16.27 4.33
C ARG A 51 -8.45 -15.73 2.99
N PHE A 52 -7.58 -15.14 2.17
CA PHE A 52 -7.89 -14.66 0.84
C PHE A 52 -7.68 -15.72 -0.27
N ALA A 53 -7.35 -16.95 0.09
CA ALA A 53 -7.18 -18.04 -0.87
C ALA A 53 -8.39 -18.15 -1.82
N ARG A 54 -8.13 -18.43 -3.10
CA ARG A 54 -9.12 -18.57 -4.18
C ARG A 54 -9.89 -17.30 -4.57
N ARG A 55 -9.56 -16.14 -4.00
CA ARG A 55 -10.10 -14.85 -4.46
C ARG A 55 -9.42 -14.44 -5.77
N ARG A 56 -10.19 -13.88 -6.70
CA ARG A 56 -9.62 -13.18 -7.87
C ARG A 56 -8.67 -12.08 -7.37
N GLY A 57 -7.47 -11.99 -7.94
CA GLY A 57 -6.46 -11.00 -7.54
C GLY A 57 -5.61 -11.38 -6.32
N VAL A 58 -5.80 -12.56 -5.70
CA VAL A 58 -5.00 -12.96 -4.54
C VAL A 58 -3.51 -13.14 -4.86
N ILE A 59 -3.17 -13.51 -6.10
CA ILE A 59 -1.77 -13.64 -6.54
C ILE A 59 -1.11 -12.25 -6.49
N GLN A 60 -1.75 -11.24 -7.09
CA GLN A 60 -1.32 -9.84 -6.98
C GLN A 60 -1.20 -9.40 -5.52
N LEU A 61 -2.22 -9.65 -4.69
CA LEU A 61 -2.18 -9.27 -3.28
C LEU A 61 -0.97 -9.88 -2.55
N ARG A 62 -0.60 -11.13 -2.84
CA ARG A 62 0.57 -11.78 -2.23
C ARG A 62 1.88 -11.14 -2.66
N GLU A 63 2.02 -10.84 -3.95
CA GLU A 63 3.20 -10.15 -4.48
C GLU A 63 3.32 -8.74 -3.88
N LEU A 64 2.21 -7.98 -3.88
CA LEU A 64 2.18 -6.64 -3.34
C LEU A 64 2.41 -6.61 -1.82
N ALA A 65 1.89 -7.57 -1.06
CA ALA A 65 2.12 -7.67 0.38
C ALA A 65 3.60 -7.88 0.75
N ALA A 66 4.38 -8.52 -0.13
CA ALA A 66 5.82 -8.69 0.08
C ALA A 66 6.58 -7.35 -0.03
N ILE A 67 6.10 -6.44 -0.89
CA ILE A 67 6.77 -5.17 -1.19
C ILE A 67 6.19 -3.96 -0.43
N ALA A 68 4.92 -4.00 -0.02
CA ALA A 68 4.18 -2.88 0.56
C ALA A 68 4.83 -2.25 1.79
N ASP A 69 5.18 -0.97 1.73
CA ASP A 69 5.94 -0.22 2.74
C ASP A 69 5.19 1.03 3.23
N GLY A 70 4.94 1.12 4.54
CA GLY A 70 4.29 2.27 5.16
C GLY A 70 5.11 3.57 5.18
N ARG A 71 6.35 3.56 4.67
CA ARG A 71 7.17 4.77 4.55
C ARG A 71 6.81 5.65 3.36
N ALA A 72 6.05 5.15 2.37
CA ALA A 72 5.67 5.94 1.21
C ALA A 72 4.84 7.18 1.62
N GLU A 73 5.26 8.37 1.22
CA GLU A 73 4.55 9.63 1.50
C GLU A 73 3.57 10.00 0.37
N SER A 74 3.74 9.39 -0.80
CA SER A 74 2.93 9.65 -1.98
C SER A 74 2.67 8.38 -2.82
N PRO A 75 1.62 8.37 -3.66
CA PRO A 75 1.43 7.30 -4.65
C PRO A 75 2.62 7.15 -5.60
N GLY A 76 3.25 8.27 -5.99
CA GLY A 76 4.41 8.27 -6.90
C GLY A 76 5.63 7.53 -6.36
N GLU A 77 5.89 7.59 -5.05
CA GLU A 77 6.94 6.79 -4.41
C GLU A 77 6.63 5.29 -4.44
N SER A 78 5.37 4.94 -4.22
CA SER A 78 4.89 3.55 -4.28
C SER A 78 5.05 3.00 -5.69
N TRP A 79 4.68 3.78 -6.71
CA TRP A 79 4.80 3.40 -8.11
C TRP A 79 6.25 3.29 -8.57
N THR A 80 7.11 4.22 -8.16
CA THR A 80 8.56 4.16 -8.44
C THR A 80 9.15 2.89 -7.84
N ARG A 81 8.82 2.57 -6.58
CA ARG A 81 9.28 1.33 -5.94
C ARG A 81 8.80 0.09 -6.66
N LEU A 82 7.53 0.07 -7.09
CA LEU A 82 6.98 -1.04 -7.87
C LEU A 82 7.75 -1.24 -9.18
N GLY A 83 8.00 -0.16 -9.93
CA GLY A 83 8.76 -0.22 -11.17
C GLY A 83 10.16 -0.80 -10.96
N LEU A 84 10.87 -0.34 -9.92
CA LEU A 84 12.20 -0.86 -9.58
C LEU A 84 12.16 -2.36 -9.26
N VAL A 85 11.18 -2.82 -8.47
CA VAL A 85 11.02 -4.25 -8.18
C VAL A 85 10.68 -5.05 -9.43
N ASP A 86 9.76 -4.55 -10.26
CA ASP A 86 9.34 -5.21 -11.50
C ASP A 86 10.53 -5.33 -12.50
N ASP A 87 11.46 -4.38 -12.49
CA ASP A 87 12.72 -4.40 -13.26
C ASP A 87 13.85 -5.25 -12.60
N GLY A 88 13.57 -5.91 -11.46
CA GLY A 88 14.54 -6.75 -10.75
C GLY A 88 15.60 -5.97 -9.97
N LEU A 89 15.41 -4.66 -9.78
CA LEU A 89 16.29 -3.80 -9.01
C LEU A 89 15.92 -3.85 -7.52
N PRO A 90 16.89 -3.67 -6.60
CA PRO A 90 16.58 -3.57 -5.18
C PRO A 90 15.69 -2.34 -4.93
N PRO A 91 14.67 -2.45 -4.06
CA PRO A 91 13.88 -1.29 -3.69
C PRO A 91 14.80 -0.23 -3.07
N PRO A 92 14.63 1.06 -3.42
CA PRO A 92 15.52 2.09 -2.94
C PRO A 92 15.39 2.17 -1.41
N PRO A 93 16.50 2.40 -0.67
CA PRO A 93 16.37 2.79 0.72
C PRO A 93 15.46 4.02 0.75
N SER A 94 14.40 3.98 1.55
CA SER A 94 13.42 5.07 1.62
C SER A 94 14.14 6.36 2.04
N VAL A 95 14.51 7.20 1.08
CA VAL A 95 15.00 8.55 1.32
C VAL A 95 13.75 9.40 1.47
N SER A 96 13.44 9.83 2.70
CA SER A 96 12.48 10.91 2.93
C SER A 96 13.05 12.18 2.32
N GLY A 97 12.80 12.38 1.02
CA GLY A 97 13.16 13.59 0.31
C GLY A 97 12.22 14.69 0.77
N HIS A 98 12.64 15.47 1.76
CA HIS A 98 12.00 16.75 2.03
C HIS A 98 12.21 17.62 0.79
N VAL A 99 11.18 17.75 -0.05
CA VAL A 99 11.19 18.73 -1.14
C VAL A 99 11.08 20.09 -0.46
N ALA A 100 12.22 20.73 -0.18
CA ALA A 100 12.23 22.12 0.26
C ALA A 100 11.42 22.93 -0.75
N GLY A 101 10.28 23.47 -0.29
CA GLY A 101 9.38 24.24 -1.11
C GLY A 101 10.13 25.34 -1.86
N ALA A 102 9.89 25.43 -3.16
CA ALA A 102 10.32 26.57 -3.95
C ALA A 102 9.76 27.84 -3.28
N ALA A 103 10.66 28.67 -2.76
CA ALA A 103 10.32 29.96 -2.20
C ALA A 103 9.54 30.78 -3.25
N ALA A 104 8.40 31.30 -2.83
CA ALA A 104 7.63 32.25 -3.62
C ALA A 104 8.53 33.43 -4.00
N VAL A 105 8.58 33.76 -5.28
CA VAL A 105 9.13 35.03 -5.77
C VAL A 105 8.11 36.11 -5.45
N PRO A 106 8.41 37.12 -4.61
CA PRO A 106 7.50 38.23 -4.40
C PRO A 106 7.50 39.15 -5.62
N ALA A 107 6.31 39.60 -6.02
CA ALA A 107 6.10 40.72 -6.91
C ALA A 107 5.97 42.02 -6.09
#